data_AF-A0A6C0HFU6-F1
#
_entry.id   AF-A0A6C0HFU6-F1
#
_cell.length_a   1.000
_cell.length_b   1.000
_cell.length_c   1.000
_cell.angle_alpha   90.00
_cell.angle_beta   90.00
_cell.angle_gamma   90.00
#
_symmetry.space_group_name_H-M   'P 1'
#
loop_
_entity.id
_entity.type
_entity.pdbx_description
1 polymer ?
#
loop_
_entity_poly.entity_id
_entity_poly.type
_entity_poly.pdbx_seq_one_letter_code
_entity_poly.pdbx_strand_id
1 'polypeptide(L)'
;MDKKIVITKMDGPLHREKTPKKSILKKTSKIKPVADPAKSPPVKSMRRHTIRMLTSKGMRRHRKTTKHRISKMKPAEITKIFSEQTDIKLKPETPIHISKKLLDNAVSAGFVSLP
;
A
#
# COMPACT_ATOMS: atom_id res chain seq x y z
N MET A 1 -11.22 -60.10 -62.47
CA MET A 1 -10.17 -59.55 -61.60
C MET A 1 -9.90 -58.15 -62.10
N ASP A 2 -10.51 -57.15 -61.48
CA ASP A 2 -10.44 -55.77 -61.95
C ASP A 2 -10.13 -54.85 -60.76
N LYS A 3 -9.11 -54.00 -60.97
CA LYS A 3 -8.33 -53.33 -59.92
C LYS A 3 -9.09 -52.11 -59.38
N LYS A 4 -9.19 -52.01 -58.05
CA LYS A 4 -9.59 -50.78 -57.33
C LYS A 4 -8.66 -49.62 -57.70
N ILE A 5 -9.22 -48.50 -58.13
CA ILE A 5 -8.51 -47.23 -58.18
C ILE A 5 -8.46 -46.67 -56.76
N VAL A 6 -7.26 -46.62 -56.19
CA VAL A 6 -6.99 -45.97 -54.89
C VAL A 6 -6.49 -44.56 -55.19
N ILE A 7 -7.26 -43.55 -54.79
CA ILE A 7 -6.82 -42.15 -54.85
C ILE A 7 -6.07 -41.86 -53.55
N THR A 8 -4.75 -41.87 -53.62
CA THR A 8 -3.84 -41.43 -52.56
C THR A 8 -3.87 -39.90 -52.47
N LYS A 9 -4.40 -39.35 -51.37
CA LYS A 9 -4.24 -37.93 -51.06
C LYS A 9 -2.84 -37.73 -50.47
N MET A 10 -1.95 -37.10 -51.23
CA MET A 10 -0.63 -36.68 -50.76
C MET A 10 -0.67 -35.27 -50.16
N ASP A 11 -0.17 -35.21 -48.93
CA ASP A 11 0.66 -34.17 -48.31
C ASP A 11 0.29 -32.69 -48.31
N GLY A 12 0.19 -32.17 -47.09
CA GLY A 12 0.44 -30.76 -46.78
C GLY A 12 -0.09 -30.36 -45.40
N PRO A 13 0.75 -30.05 -44.40
CA PRO A 13 0.26 -29.47 -43.16
C PRO A 13 -0.30 -28.07 -43.45
N LEU A 14 -1.56 -27.82 -43.09
CA LEU A 14 -2.18 -26.51 -43.20
C LEU A 14 -1.31 -25.43 -42.54
N HIS A 15 -0.98 -24.40 -43.32
CA HIS A 15 -0.30 -23.20 -42.86
C HIS A 15 -1.10 -22.60 -41.68
N ARG A 16 -0.58 -22.75 -40.45
CA ARG A 16 -1.09 -21.99 -39.31
C ARG A 16 -0.74 -20.53 -39.54
N GLU A 17 -1.72 -19.71 -39.89
CA GLU A 17 -1.57 -18.26 -39.83
C GLU A 17 -1.16 -17.88 -38.41
N LYS A 18 0.03 -17.29 -38.26
CA LYS A 18 0.49 -16.75 -36.99
C LYS A 18 -0.37 -15.53 -36.70
N THR A 19 -1.38 -15.69 -35.84
CA THR A 19 -2.13 -14.57 -35.28
C THR A 19 -1.14 -13.50 -34.78
N PRO A 20 -1.26 -12.23 -35.20
CA PRO A 20 -0.35 -11.18 -34.76
C PRO A 20 -0.42 -11.08 -33.24
N LYS A 21 0.75 -11.14 -32.59
CA LYS A 21 0.86 -11.00 -31.13
C LYS A 21 0.31 -9.61 -30.77
N LYS A 22 -0.91 -9.59 -30.19
CA LYS A 22 -1.54 -8.36 -29.70
C LYS A 22 -0.61 -7.69 -28.69
N SER A 23 0.03 -6.62 -29.17
CA SER A 23 0.62 -5.50 -28.44
C SER A 23 1.47 -5.83 -27.21
N ILE A 24 2.74 -5.47 -27.31
CA ILE A 24 3.75 -5.42 -26.24
C ILE A 24 3.46 -4.23 -25.29
N LEU A 25 2.20 -3.94 -24.97
CA LEU A 25 1.88 -3.03 -23.88
C LEU A 25 1.93 -3.84 -22.58
N LYS A 26 3.10 -3.88 -21.95
CA LYS A 26 3.26 -4.30 -20.55
C LYS A 26 2.40 -3.36 -19.68
N LYS A 27 1.14 -3.73 -19.48
CA LYS A 27 0.16 -3.05 -18.60
C LYS A 27 0.60 -3.21 -17.14
N THR A 28 1.44 -2.30 -16.65
CA THR A 28 1.75 -2.17 -15.23
C THR A 28 0.53 -1.71 -14.41
N SER A 29 -0.55 -1.28 -15.05
CA SER A 29 -1.85 -1.09 -14.40
C SER A 29 -2.88 -2.11 -14.91
N LYS A 30 -3.31 -2.99 -13.99
CA LYS A 30 -4.46 -3.89 -14.19
C LYS A 30 -5.76 -3.06 -14.12
N ILE A 31 -6.01 -2.21 -15.11
CA ILE A 31 -7.29 -1.51 -15.28
C ILE A 31 -8.28 -2.58 -15.73
N LYS A 32 -9.23 -2.93 -14.85
CA LYS A 32 -10.29 -3.88 -15.21
C LYS A 32 -11.26 -3.16 -16.16
N PRO A 33 -11.67 -3.79 -17.28
CA PRO A 33 -12.75 -3.25 -18.08
C PRO A 33 -14.02 -3.18 -17.24
N VAL A 34 -14.76 -2.08 -17.38
CA VAL A 34 -16.07 -1.87 -16.73
C VAL A 34 -17.14 -2.11 -17.79
N ALA A 35 -18.24 -2.78 -17.43
CA ALA A 35 -19.35 -3.05 -18.35
C ALA A 35 -20.09 -1.77 -18.78
N ASP A 36 -20.02 -0.72 -17.96
CA ASP A 36 -20.60 0.60 -18.19
C ASP A 36 -19.46 1.62 -18.38
N PRO A 37 -19.28 2.18 -19.59
CA PRO A 37 -18.18 3.10 -19.90
C PRO A 37 -18.36 4.48 -19.26
N ALA A 38 -19.55 4.83 -18.76
CA ALA A 38 -19.78 6.08 -18.04
C ALA A 38 -19.30 6.01 -16.57
N LYS A 39 -18.98 4.82 -16.06
CA LYS A 39 -18.48 4.61 -14.70
C LYS A 39 -16.95 4.55 -14.70
N SER A 40 -16.34 5.40 -13.87
CA SER A 40 -14.88 5.43 -13.71
C SER A 40 -14.33 4.05 -13.30
N PRO A 41 -13.26 3.55 -13.97
CA PRO A 41 -12.70 2.25 -13.64
C PRO A 41 -12.07 2.24 -12.24
N PRO A 42 -12.13 1.11 -11.52
CA PRO A 42 -11.55 1.02 -10.18
C PRO A 42 -10.02 1.11 -10.26
N VAL A 43 -9.48 2.30 -10.01
CA VAL A 43 -8.02 2.53 -9.93
C VAL A 43 -7.54 2.06 -8.57
N LYS A 44 -6.63 1.07 -8.54
CA LYS A 44 -6.07 0.47 -7.31
C LYS A 44 -5.32 1.45 -6.37
N SER A 45 -5.20 2.72 -6.76
CA SER A 45 -4.44 3.77 -6.07
C SER A 45 -5.33 4.96 -5.65
N MET A 46 -6.58 4.72 -5.26
CA MET A 46 -7.49 5.77 -4.73
C MET A 46 -7.14 6.23 -3.29
N ARG A 47 -5.88 6.08 -2.88
CA ARG A 47 -5.42 6.33 -1.50
C ARG A 47 -5.11 7.81 -1.22
N ARG A 48 -5.09 8.67 -2.25
CA ARG A 48 -4.61 10.07 -2.15
C ARG A 48 -5.71 11.14 -2.10
N HIS A 49 -6.98 10.81 -2.36
CA HIS A 49 -8.06 11.80 -2.42
C HIS A 49 -9.29 11.49 -1.56
N THR A 50 -9.22 10.48 -0.70
CA THR A 50 -10.24 10.28 0.34
C THR A 50 -9.78 10.95 1.62
N ILE A 51 -10.56 11.92 2.11
CA ILE A 51 -10.47 12.38 3.49
C ILE A 51 -10.53 11.14 4.36
N ARG A 52 -9.41 10.81 5.02
CA ARG A 52 -9.30 9.56 5.77
C ARG A 52 -10.06 9.73 7.07
N MET A 53 -11.34 9.37 7.05
CA MET A 53 -12.19 9.38 8.23
C MET A 53 -11.50 8.59 9.35
N LEU A 54 -11.33 9.22 10.51
CA LEU A 54 -10.79 8.59 11.71
C LEU A 54 -11.79 7.56 12.24
N THR A 55 -11.83 6.40 11.59
CA THR A 55 -12.62 5.26 12.06
C THR A 55 -12.04 4.70 13.36
N SER A 56 -12.87 4.04 14.19
CA SER A 56 -12.43 3.37 15.43
C SER A 56 -11.27 2.39 15.18
N LYS A 57 -11.33 1.63 14.08
CA LYS A 57 -10.26 0.72 13.63
C LYS A 57 -8.99 1.50 13.23
N GLY A 58 -9.14 2.64 12.56
CA GLY A 58 -8.05 3.55 12.22
C GLY A 58 -7.35 4.10 13.46
N MET A 59 -8.12 4.58 14.44
CA MET A 59 -7.62 5.11 15.70
C MET A 59 -6.87 4.04 16.50
N ARG A 60 -7.39 2.81 16.58
CA ARG A 60 -6.69 1.69 17.24
C ARG A 60 -5.36 1.35 16.57
N ARG A 61 -5.32 1.36 15.23
CA ARG A 61 -4.08 1.16 14.47
C ARG A 61 -3.08 2.29 14.72
N HIS A 62 -3.56 3.54 14.70
CA HIS A 62 -2.75 4.72 14.97
C HIS A 62 -2.10 4.64 16.37
N ARG A 63 -2.89 4.37 17.41
CA ARG A 63 -2.37 4.19 18.78
C ARG A 63 -1.31 3.08 18.85
N LYS A 64 -1.55 1.94 18.21
CA LYS A 64 -0.58 0.83 18.16
C LYS A 64 0.73 1.26 17.48
N THR A 65 0.65 1.98 16.36
CA THR A 65 1.85 2.46 15.65
C THR A 65 2.62 3.51 16.43
N THR A 66 1.91 4.45 17.08
CA THR A 66 2.51 5.49 17.92
C THR A 66 3.26 4.88 19.09
N LYS A 67 2.59 4.00 19.85
CA LYS A 67 3.21 3.28 20.98
C LYS A 67 4.45 2.49 20.56
N HIS A 68 4.38 1.82 19.39
CA HIS A 68 5.52 1.07 18.87
C HIS A 68 6.69 1.99 18.46
N ARG A 69 6.42 3.13 17.79
CA ARG A 69 7.45 4.12 17.46
C ARG A 69 8.13 4.66 18.73
N ILE A 70 7.35 5.10 19.71
CA ILE A 70 7.86 5.65 20.98
C ILE A 70 8.67 4.61 21.76
N SER A 71 8.28 3.33 21.73
CA SER A 71 9.06 2.28 22.40
C SER A 71 10.50 2.16 21.87
N LYS A 72 10.70 2.42 20.57
CA LYS A 72 11.99 2.35 19.87
C LYS A 72 12.81 3.63 19.94
N MET A 73 12.21 4.76 20.33
CA MET A 73 12.90 6.04 20.41
C MET A 73 13.97 6.04 21.50
N LYS A 74 15.08 6.71 21.18
CA LYS A 74 16.17 6.95 22.12
C LYS A 74 15.79 8.07 23.10
N PRO A 75 16.29 8.05 24.34
CA PRO A 75 16.00 9.10 25.32
C PRO A 75 16.31 10.53 24.81
N ALA A 76 17.42 10.68 24.09
CA ALA A 76 17.82 11.97 23.50
C ALA A 76 16.83 12.50 22.44
N GLU A 77 16.19 11.60 21.68
CA GLU A 77 15.15 11.99 20.71
C GLU A 77 13.90 12.48 21.44
N ILE A 78 13.52 11.82 22.53
CA ILE A 78 12.36 12.21 23.35
C ILE A 78 12.59 13.59 23.95
N THR A 79 13.75 13.84 24.56
CA THR A 79 14.08 15.15 25.12
C THR A 79 14.08 16.24 24.06
N LYS A 80 14.59 15.95 22.85
CA LYS A 80 14.59 16.88 21.73
C LYS A 80 13.16 17.25 21.30
N ILE A 81 12.27 16.27 21.17
CA ILE A 81 10.87 16.51 20.81
C ILE A 81 10.18 17.39 21.86
N PHE A 82 10.37 17.09 23.14
CA PHE A 82 9.80 17.92 24.20
C PHE A 82 10.36 19.35 24.20
N SER A 83 11.67 19.53 23.98
CA SER A 83 12.26 20.87 23.92
C SER A 83 11.84 21.69 22.70
N GLU A 84 11.54 21.04 21.56
CA GLU A 84 11.23 21.73 20.30
C GLU A 84 9.74 22.01 20.12
N GLN A 85 8.87 21.15 20.65
CA GLN A 85 7.43 21.21 20.39
C GLN A 85 6.60 21.60 21.62
N THR A 86 7.20 21.67 22.81
CA THR A 86 6.47 21.98 24.05
C THR A 86 7.28 22.90 24.96
N ASP A 87 6.60 23.62 25.83
CA ASP A 87 7.24 24.40 26.90
C ASP A 87 7.67 23.52 28.10
N ILE A 88 7.52 22.19 27.99
CA ILE A 88 7.80 21.25 29.06
C ILE A 88 9.28 20.84 29.02
N LYS A 89 10.05 21.26 30.04
CA LYS A 89 11.41 20.78 30.24
C LYS A 89 11.41 19.48 31.03
N LEU A 90 11.78 18.38 30.39
CA LEU A 90 12.02 17.13 31.12
C LEU A 90 13.25 17.28 32.02
N LYS A 91 13.08 16.92 33.30
CA LYS A 91 14.21 16.79 34.20
C LYS A 91 15.11 15.64 33.76
N PRO A 92 16.44 15.76 33.87
CA PRO A 92 17.37 14.69 33.50
C PRO A 92 17.19 13.42 34.34
N GLU A 93 16.68 13.56 35.56
CA GLU A 93 16.39 12.45 36.48
C GLU A 93 15.11 11.67 36.12
N THR A 94 14.35 12.10 35.12
CA THR A 94 13.08 11.45 34.78
C THR A 94 13.35 10.05 34.19
N PRO A 95 12.83 8.97 34.80
CA PRO A 95 13.00 7.63 34.25
C PRO A 95 12.44 7.50 32.83
N ILE A 96 13.14 6.73 31.99
CA ILE A 96 12.84 6.59 30.55
C ILE A 96 11.42 6.06 30.30
N HIS A 97 10.89 5.21 31.18
CA HIS A 97 9.54 4.68 31.03
C HIS A 97 8.47 5.77 31.23
N ILE A 98 8.72 6.75 32.11
CA ILE A 98 7.82 7.88 32.37
C ILE A 98 7.85 8.86 31.20
N SER A 99 9.05 9.21 30.71
CA SER A 99 9.19 10.12 29.57
C SER A 99 8.50 9.58 28.32
N LYS A 100 8.63 8.27 28.05
CA LYS A 100 7.90 7.58 26.97
C LYS A 100 6.39 7.64 27.16
N LYS A 101 5.90 7.41 28.37
CA LYS A 101 4.45 7.47 28.67
C LYS A 101 3.90 8.88 28.53
N LEU A 102 4.66 9.89 28.96
CA LEU A 102 4.31 11.30 28.79
C LEU A 102 4.22 11.66 27.30
N LEU A 103 5.18 11.22 26.50
CA LEU A 103 5.18 11.43 25.05
C LEU A 103 3.99 10.75 24.38
N ASP A 104 3.66 9.51 24.75
CA ASP A 104 2.52 8.77 24.19
C ASP A 104 1.19 9.48 24.47
N ASN A 105 1.04 10.03 25.68
CA ASN A 105 -0.11 10.84 26.06
C ASN A 105 -0.16 12.16 25.28
N ALA A 106 0.96 12.88 25.18
CA ALA A 106 1.04 14.16 24.46
C ALA A 106 0.71 14.00 22.97
N VAL A 107 1.22 12.95 22.33
CA VAL A 107 0.92 12.62 20.93
C VAL A 107 -0.54 12.18 20.77
N SER A 108 -1.06 11.38 21.70
CA SER A 108 -2.47 10.94 21.66
C SER A 108 -3.46 12.09 21.85
N ALA A 109 -3.08 13.11 22.61
CA ALA A 109 -3.85 14.33 22.81
C ALA A 109 -3.67 15.35 21.66
N GLY A 110 -2.70 15.13 20.77
CA GLY A 110 -2.44 16.02 19.63
C GLY A 110 -1.57 17.24 19.98
N PHE A 111 -0.93 17.27 21.14
CA PHE A 111 0.00 18.36 21.50
C PHE A 111 1.35 18.24 20.80
N VAL A 112 1.77 17.02 20.47
CA VAL A 112 3.08 16.72 19.91
C VAL A 112 2.91 15.87 18.67
N SER A 113 3.65 16.20 17.61
CA SER A 113 3.70 15.43 16.37
C SER A 113 5.00 14.66 16.28
N LEU A 114 4.91 13.34 16.07
CA LEU A 114 6.09 12.53 15.83
C LEU A 114 6.61 12.75 14.40
N PRO A 115 7.93 12.88 14.21
CA PRO A 115 8.54 12.91 12.88
C PRO A 115 8.36 11.60 12.09
#